data_AF-A0A925AE60-F1
#
_entry.id   AF-A0A925AE60-F1
#
_cell.length_a   1.000
_cell.length_b   1.000
_cell.length_c   1.000
_cell.angle_alpha   90.00
_cell.angle_beta   90.00
_cell.angle_gamma   90.00
#
_symmetry.space_group_name_H-M   'P 1'
#
loop_
_entity.id
_entity.type
_entity.pdbx_description
1 polymer ?
#
loop_
_entity_poly.entity_id
_entity_poly.type
_entity_poly.pdbx_seq_one_letter_code
_entity_poly.pdbx_strand_id
1 'polypeptide(L)'
;MTFKDEKTTENSTVDEHISLAAAAQLSPGRPHVSCVWRWCRKGIQTRDGGRIRLQHIRAGGKMFTRKDWMEAFWSALADRDTAYFDAKANAGGVPTRDAAYGPPTRSLRQATVVSVDSAVVRRRAAIMQELEREGL
;
A
#
# COMPACT_ATOMS: atom_id res chain seq x y z
N MET A 1 -52.73 19.09 0.69
CA MET A 1 -52.20 17.71 0.62
C MET A 1 -50.97 17.77 -0.27
N THR A 2 -49.80 17.88 0.36
CA THR A 2 -48.54 18.22 -0.30
C THR A 2 -47.80 16.93 -0.61
N PHE A 3 -47.74 16.56 -1.89
CA PHE A 3 -46.91 15.45 -2.35
C PHE A 3 -45.45 15.87 -2.20
N LYS A 4 -44.73 15.19 -1.29
CA LYS A 4 -43.28 15.30 -1.20
C LYS A 4 -42.68 14.52 -2.36
N ASP A 5 -42.03 15.23 -3.26
CA ASP A 5 -41.14 14.65 -4.27
C ASP A 5 -40.02 13.90 -3.54
N GLU A 6 -40.18 12.59 -3.44
CA GLU A 6 -39.14 11.67 -3.00
C GLU A 6 -38.13 11.58 -4.14
N LYS A 7 -37.04 12.35 -4.03
CA LYS A 7 -35.87 12.21 -4.90
C LYS A 7 -35.26 10.84 -4.64
N THR A 8 -35.69 9.85 -5.40
CA THR A 8 -34.94 8.61 -5.62
C THR A 8 -33.65 9.00 -6.33
N THR A 9 -32.61 9.32 -5.55
CA THR A 9 -31.24 9.30 -6.04
C THR A 9 -30.87 7.84 -6.25
N GLU A 10 -31.36 7.25 -7.34
CA GLU A 10 -30.68 6.16 -8.01
C GLU A 10 -29.31 6.71 -8.42
N ASN A 11 -28.37 6.70 -7.48
CA ASN A 11 -26.96 6.80 -7.78
C ASN A 11 -26.66 5.56 -8.61
N SER A 12 -26.84 5.68 -9.92
CA SER A 12 -26.29 4.78 -10.90
C SER A 12 -24.84 4.56 -10.50
N THR A 13 -24.57 3.37 -9.98
CA THR A 13 -23.24 2.83 -9.74
C THR A 13 -22.61 2.65 -11.11
N VAL A 14 -22.23 3.77 -11.72
CA VAL A 14 -21.35 3.73 -12.88
C VAL A 14 -20.07 3.19 -12.30
N ASP A 15 -19.87 1.89 -12.52
CA ASP A 15 -18.65 1.16 -12.23
C ASP A 15 -17.52 1.82 -13.02
N GLU A 16 -17.02 2.91 -12.45
CA GLU A 16 -16.18 3.85 -13.16
C GLU A 16 -14.83 3.19 -13.37
N HIS A 17 -14.55 2.90 -14.64
CA HIS A 17 -13.29 2.33 -15.05
C HIS A 17 -12.22 3.42 -14.93
N ILE A 18 -11.34 3.26 -13.95
CA ILE A 18 -10.26 4.18 -13.68
C ILE A 18 -8.99 3.76 -14.44
N SER A 19 -8.21 4.76 -14.87
CA SER A 19 -6.92 4.52 -15.49
C SER A 19 -5.90 3.93 -14.49
N LEU A 20 -4.86 3.25 -14.98
CA LEU A 20 -3.79 2.74 -14.10
C LEU A 20 -3.08 3.84 -13.30
N ALA A 21 -3.03 5.07 -13.83
CA ALA A 21 -2.45 6.21 -13.12
C ALA A 21 -3.33 6.64 -11.93
N ALA A 22 -4.65 6.67 -12.11
CA ALA A 22 -5.58 6.92 -11.02
C ALA A 22 -5.56 5.79 -9.99
N ALA A 23 -5.54 4.53 -10.44
CA ALA A 23 -5.39 3.37 -9.57
C ALA A 23 -4.10 3.42 -8.72
N ALA A 24 -2.99 3.87 -9.29
CA ALA A 24 -1.75 4.08 -8.57
C ALA A 24 -1.88 5.14 -7.45
N GLN A 25 -2.62 6.23 -7.68
CA GLN A 25 -2.84 7.27 -6.68
C GLN A 25 -3.78 6.84 -5.56
N LEU A 26 -4.77 6.01 -5.87
CA LEU A 26 -5.70 5.44 -4.90
C LEU A 26 -5.08 4.32 -4.07
N SER A 27 -4.06 3.66 -4.61
CA SER A 27 -3.40 2.56 -3.93
C SER A 27 -2.57 3.05 -2.73
N PRO A 28 -2.57 2.32 -1.60
CA PRO A 28 -1.75 2.65 -0.45
C PRO A 28 -0.26 2.69 -0.83
N GLY A 29 0.46 3.68 -0.33
CA GLY A 29 1.89 3.87 -0.64
C GLY A 29 2.18 4.43 -2.03
N ARG A 30 1.15 4.83 -2.80
CA ARG A 30 1.27 5.48 -4.12
C ARG A 30 2.30 4.78 -5.03
N PRO A 31 2.12 3.48 -5.31
CA PRO A 31 3.01 2.72 -6.17
C PRO A 31 3.16 3.38 -7.54
N HIS A 32 4.31 3.20 -8.19
CA HIS A 32 4.48 3.66 -9.56
C HIS A 32 3.47 2.97 -10.51
N VAL A 33 3.04 3.66 -11.57
CA VAL A 33 2.07 3.13 -12.55
C VAL A 33 2.53 1.80 -13.16
N SER A 34 3.84 1.64 -13.40
CA SER A 34 4.43 0.37 -13.86
C SER A 34 4.24 -0.79 -12.88
N CYS A 35 4.15 -0.54 -11.57
CA CYS A 35 3.81 -1.58 -10.59
C CYS A 35 2.37 -2.06 -10.81
N VAL A 36 1.41 -1.13 -10.93
CA VAL A 36 0.00 -1.48 -11.18
C VAL A 36 -0.15 -2.25 -12.50
N TRP A 37 0.54 -1.80 -13.56
CA TRP A 37 0.58 -2.54 -14.83
C TRP A 37 1.14 -3.97 -14.67
N ARG A 38 2.20 -4.15 -13.87
CA ARG A 38 2.74 -5.47 -13.55
C ARG A 38 1.75 -6.31 -12.76
N TRP A 39 0.97 -5.75 -11.84
CA TRP A 39 -0.06 -6.46 -11.10
C TRP A 39 -1.17 -6.99 -12.03
N CYS A 40 -1.57 -6.21 -13.03
CA CYS A 40 -2.50 -6.65 -14.06
C CYS A 40 -1.94 -7.81 -14.91
N ARG A 41 -0.69 -7.68 -15.35
CA ARG A 41 -0.08 -8.61 -16.33
C ARG A 41 0.53 -9.87 -15.72
N LYS A 42 1.32 -9.71 -14.66
CA LYS A 42 2.08 -10.80 -14.02
C LYS A 42 1.52 -11.19 -12.66
N GLY A 43 0.83 -10.27 -12.00
CA GLY A 43 0.40 -10.42 -10.61
C GLY A 43 1.51 -10.07 -9.60
N ILE A 44 1.11 -10.04 -8.34
CA ILE A 44 2.00 -9.98 -7.18
C ILE A 44 2.25 -11.40 -6.70
N GLN A 45 3.50 -11.70 -6.35
CA GLN A 45 3.86 -12.94 -5.69
C GLN A 45 3.58 -12.80 -4.19
N THR A 46 2.77 -13.71 -3.66
CA THR A 46 2.44 -13.81 -2.23
C THR A 46 3.49 -14.63 -1.49
N ARG A 47 3.53 -14.53 -0.16
CA ARG A 47 4.52 -15.22 0.67
C ARG A 47 4.38 -16.74 0.69
N ASP A 48 3.19 -17.24 0.42
CA ASP A 48 2.90 -18.66 0.19
C ASP A 48 3.45 -19.18 -1.16
N GLY A 49 4.04 -18.32 -2.00
CA GLY A 49 4.53 -18.66 -3.33
C GLY A 49 3.48 -18.55 -4.44
N GLY A 50 2.24 -18.25 -4.08
CA GLY A 50 1.15 -18.00 -5.02
C GLY A 50 1.30 -16.69 -5.80
N ARG A 51 0.34 -16.45 -6.71
CA ARG A 51 0.23 -15.16 -7.41
C ARG A 51 -1.21 -14.68 -7.47
N ILE A 52 -1.40 -13.41 -7.14
CA ILE A 52 -2.68 -12.72 -7.27
C ILE A 52 -2.55 -11.67 -8.38
N ARG A 53 -3.53 -11.64 -9.29
CA ARG A 53 -3.55 -10.70 -10.42
C ARG A 53 -4.67 -9.69 -10.22
N LEU A 54 -4.36 -8.44 -10.53
CA LEU A 54 -5.37 -7.38 -10.53
C LEU A 54 -6.25 -7.51 -11.78
N GLN A 55 -7.56 -7.53 -11.58
CA GLN A 55 -8.51 -7.52 -12.68
C GLN A 55 -8.44 -6.19 -13.44
N HIS A 56 -8.55 -6.26 -14.76
CA HIS A 56 -8.46 -5.10 -15.62
C HIS A 56 -9.19 -5.36 -16.93
N ILE A 57 -9.62 -4.29 -17.57
CA ILE A 57 -10.08 -4.30 -18.96
C ILE A 57 -9.07 -3.56 -19.83
N ARG A 58 -9.08 -3.87 -21.12
CA ARG A 58 -8.33 -3.15 -22.12
C ARG A 58 -9.31 -2.53 -23.11
N ALA A 59 -9.23 -1.21 -23.27
CA ALA A 59 -9.98 -0.49 -24.29
C ALA A 59 -8.97 0.24 -25.19
N GLY A 60 -8.87 -0.22 -26.44
CA GLY A 60 -7.85 0.22 -27.38
C GLY A 60 -6.41 -0.04 -26.87
N GLY A 61 -5.61 1.02 -26.83
CA GLY A 61 -4.23 0.99 -26.35
C GLY A 61 -4.06 1.13 -24.84
N LYS A 62 -5.14 1.35 -24.08
CA LYS A 62 -5.09 1.69 -22.65
C LYS A 62 -5.70 0.57 -21.79
N MET A 63 -5.18 0.45 -20.58
CA MET A 63 -5.70 -0.45 -19.54
C MET A 63 -6.43 0.35 -18.48
N PHE A 64 -7.56 -0.20 -18.05
CA PHE A 64 -8.39 0.36 -17.00
C PHE A 64 -8.68 -0.72 -15.97
N THR A 65 -8.91 -0.31 -14.74
CA THR A 65 -9.36 -1.17 -13.66
C THR A 65 -10.55 -0.52 -12.98
N ARG A 66 -11.13 -1.19 -11.99
CA ARG A 66 -12.24 -0.68 -11.20
C ARG A 66 -11.81 -0.59 -9.74
N LYS A 67 -12.44 0.31 -9.00
CA LYS A 67 -12.18 0.45 -7.57
C LYS A 67 -12.52 -0.85 -6.81
N ASP A 68 -13.65 -1.48 -7.09
CA ASP A 68 -14.05 -2.73 -6.42
C ASP A 68 -13.08 -3.87 -6.71
N TRP A 69 -12.53 -3.93 -7.92
CA TRP A 69 -11.50 -4.90 -8.27
C TRP A 69 -10.20 -4.68 -7.52
N MET A 70 -9.86 -3.42 -7.23
CA MET A 70 -8.72 -3.11 -6.38
C MET A 70 -8.99 -3.54 -4.93
N GLU A 71 -10.17 -3.25 -4.39
CA GLU A 71 -10.56 -3.65 -3.03
C GLU A 71 -10.54 -5.18 -2.88
N ALA A 72 -11.13 -5.91 -3.83
CA ALA A 72 -11.08 -7.36 -3.87
C ALA A 72 -9.63 -7.89 -4.01
N PHE A 73 -8.79 -7.22 -4.80
CA PHE A 73 -7.38 -7.56 -4.95
C PHE A 73 -6.61 -7.39 -3.63
N TRP A 74 -6.84 -6.30 -2.90
CA TRP A 74 -6.21 -6.05 -1.61
C TRP A 74 -6.69 -7.03 -0.55
N SER A 75 -7.99 -7.32 -0.51
CA SER A 75 -8.55 -8.33 0.38
C SER A 75 -7.90 -9.68 0.14
N ALA A 76 -7.88 -10.15 -1.11
CA ALA A 76 -7.26 -11.43 -1.45
C ALA A 76 -5.77 -11.50 -1.10
N LEU A 77 -5.04 -10.37 -1.24
CA LEU A 77 -3.63 -10.28 -0.85
C LEU A 77 -3.46 -10.39 0.67
N ALA A 78 -4.28 -9.67 1.43
CA ALA A 78 -4.27 -9.73 2.88
C ALA A 78 -4.63 -11.13 3.39
N ASP A 79 -5.66 -11.77 2.81
CA ASP A 79 -6.08 -13.12 3.18
C ASP A 79 -4.97 -14.15 2.98
N ARG A 80 -4.23 -14.04 1.87
CA ARG A 80 -3.08 -14.92 1.58
C ARG A 80 -1.91 -14.70 2.52
N ASP A 81 -1.62 -13.45 2.85
CA ASP A 81 -0.55 -13.14 3.81
C ASP A 81 -0.92 -13.60 5.22
N THR A 82 -2.17 -13.42 5.65
CA THR A 82 -2.68 -13.94 6.94
C THR A 82 -2.58 -15.46 6.98
N ALA A 83 -3.07 -16.17 5.95
CA ALA A 83 -2.98 -17.63 5.89
C ALA A 83 -1.53 -18.14 5.97
N TYR A 84 -0.58 -17.44 5.33
CA TYR A 84 0.84 -17.76 5.44
C TYR A 84 1.36 -17.61 6.88
N PHE A 85 1.00 -16.52 7.56
CA PHE A 85 1.42 -16.28 8.94
C PHE A 85 0.79 -17.25 9.92
N ASP A 86 -0.49 -17.59 9.76
CA ASP A 86 -1.18 -18.57 10.59
C ASP A 86 -0.56 -19.96 10.41
N ALA A 87 -0.33 -20.39 9.16
CA ALA A 87 0.36 -21.64 8.88
C ALA A 87 1.76 -21.68 9.51
N LYS A 88 2.50 -20.57 9.44
CA LYS A 88 3.83 -20.45 10.03
C LYS A 88 3.80 -20.47 11.56
N ALA A 89 2.84 -19.79 12.18
CA ALA A 89 2.66 -19.77 13.63
C ALA A 89 2.28 -21.17 14.16
N ASN A 90 1.36 -21.85 13.47
CA ASN A 90 0.94 -23.21 13.81
C ASN A 90 2.03 -24.26 13.58
N ALA A 91 2.92 -24.05 12.60
CA ALA A 91 4.07 -24.90 12.36
C ALA A 91 5.16 -24.79 13.46
N GLY A 92 4.95 -23.99 14.51
CA GLY A 92 5.80 -23.96 15.71
C GLY A 92 7.23 -23.48 15.49
N GLY A 93 7.54 -22.91 14.33
CA GLY A 93 8.89 -22.56 13.95
C GLY A 93 9.02 -21.12 13.51
N VAL A 94 9.68 -20.30 14.33
CA VAL A 94 10.58 -19.30 13.75
C VAL A 94 11.57 -20.12 12.91
N PRO A 95 11.63 -19.99 11.58
CA PRO A 95 12.62 -20.73 10.83
C PRO A 95 13.97 -20.33 11.40
N THR A 96 14.67 -21.31 11.99
CA THR A 96 16.09 -21.16 12.29
C THR A 96 16.72 -20.76 10.98
N ARG A 97 17.20 -19.53 10.91
CA ARG A 97 17.92 -19.02 9.75
C ARG A 97 18.97 -20.06 9.42
N ASP A 98 18.91 -20.59 8.20
CA ASP A 98 19.86 -21.60 7.75
C ASP A 98 21.28 -21.04 7.93
N ALA A 99 22.10 -21.75 8.69
CA ALA A 99 23.44 -21.32 9.11
C ALA A 99 24.37 -21.10 7.89
N ALA A 100 24.05 -21.70 6.74
CA ALA A 100 24.73 -21.45 5.48
C ALA A 100 24.65 -19.98 5.02
N TYR A 101 23.66 -19.22 5.49
CA TYR A 101 23.50 -17.80 5.13
C TYR A 101 24.32 -16.84 6.01
N GLY A 102 25.19 -17.36 6.88
CA GLY A 102 26.04 -16.58 7.80
C GLY A 102 25.23 -15.64 8.72
N PRO A 103 25.86 -14.88 9.62
CA PRO A 103 25.23 -13.70 10.18
C PRO A 103 24.85 -12.76 9.02
N PRO A 104 23.82 -11.91 9.14
CA PRO A 104 23.60 -10.91 8.11
C PRO A 104 24.89 -10.12 8.00
N THR A 105 25.54 -10.18 6.84
CA THR A 105 26.57 -9.20 6.49
C THR A 105 25.84 -7.89 6.60
N ARG A 106 26.05 -7.21 7.72
CA ARG A 106 25.58 -5.86 7.97
C ARG A 106 26.24 -5.07 6.85
N SER A 107 25.53 -4.94 5.75
CA SER A 107 26.01 -4.22 4.59
C SER A 107 26.39 -2.85 5.13
N LEU A 108 27.69 -2.59 5.19
CA LEU A 108 28.27 -1.29 5.50
C LEU A 108 27.90 -0.26 4.41
N ARG A 109 27.03 -0.60 3.46
CA ARG A 109 26.41 0.38 2.57
C ARG A 109 25.31 1.11 3.33
N GLN A 110 25.79 2.17 3.96
CA GLN A 110 25.02 3.34 4.34
C GLN A 110 24.00 3.08 5.45
N ALA A 111 24.52 2.94 6.66
CA ALA A 111 24.04 3.85 7.69
C ALA A 111 24.39 5.28 7.25
N THR A 112 23.61 5.82 6.30
CA THR A 112 23.35 7.25 6.31
C THR A 112 22.55 7.43 7.58
N VAL A 113 23.27 7.53 8.70
CA VAL A 113 22.77 8.27 9.84
C VAL A 113 22.33 9.56 9.20
N VAL A 114 21.01 9.76 9.12
CA VAL A 114 20.44 11.07 8.89
C VAL A 114 20.99 11.86 10.07
N SER A 115 22.15 12.49 9.85
CA SER A 115 22.66 13.53 10.72
C SER A 115 21.49 14.47 10.78
N VAL A 116 20.77 14.43 11.90
CA VAL A 116 19.72 15.40 12.16
C VAL A 116 20.48 16.70 12.14
N ASP A 117 20.33 17.42 11.03
CA ASP A 117 21.09 18.61 10.76
C ASP A 117 21.01 19.47 12.01
N SER A 118 22.16 19.79 12.59
CA SER A 118 22.25 20.60 13.80
C SER A 118 21.46 21.91 13.67
N ALA A 119 21.22 22.39 12.44
CA ALA A 119 20.33 23.50 12.15
C ALA A 119 18.85 23.19 12.43
N VAL A 120 18.36 21.98 12.08
CA VAL A 120 16.98 21.53 12.33
C VAL A 120 16.73 21.32 13.82
N VAL A 121 17.70 20.75 14.55
CA VAL A 121 17.61 20.61 16.02
C VAL A 121 17.56 21.98 16.69
N ARG A 122 18.43 22.92 16.26
CA ARG A 122 18.43 24.31 16.76
C ARG A 122 17.13 25.03 16.45
N ARG A 123 16.59 24.86 15.24
CA ARG A 123 15.33 25.48 14.83
C ARG A 123 14.14 24.96 15.63
N ARG A 124 14.11 23.65 15.90
CA ARG A 124 13.05 23.03 16.72
C ARG A 124 13.14 23.45 18.19
N ALA A 125 14.35 23.58 18.73
CA ALA A 125 14.56 24.08 20.08
C ALA A 125 14.14 25.56 20.23
N ALA A 126 14.44 26.41 19.24
CA ALA A 126 14.01 27.80 19.23
C ALA A 126 12.47 27.93 19.21
N ILE A 127 11.79 27.12 18.38
CA ILE A 127 10.32 27.10 18.32
C ILE A 127 9.72 26.68 19.67
N MET A 128 10.25 25.67 20.34
CA MET A 128 9.73 25.27 21.66
C MET A 128 9.95 26.34 22.73
N GLN A 129 11.09 27.05 22.69
CA GLN A 129 11.38 28.11 23.65
C GLN A 129 10.51 29.36 23.43
N GLU A 130 10.09 29.61 22.19
CA GLU A 130 9.16 30.68 21.84
C GLU A 130 7.73 30.32 22.30
N LEU A 131 7.30 29.08 22.11
CA LEU A 131 6.01 28.57 22.64
C LEU A 131 5.94 28.62 24.17
N GLU A 132 6.99 28.19 24.86
CA GLU A 132 7.08 28.28 26.33
C GLU A 132 7.08 29.73 26.83
N ARG A 133 7.62 30.67 26.05
CA ARG A 133 7.58 32.11 26.38
C ARG A 133 6.20 32.72 26.14
N GLU A 134 5.49 32.25 25.12
CA GLU A 134 4.13 32.70 24.78
C GLU A 134 3.04 32.02 25.62
N GLY A 135 3.39 30.98 26.40
CA GLY A 135 2.48 30.32 27.33
C GLY A 135 1.46 29.39 26.67
N LEU A 136 1.80 28.81 25.51
CA LEU A 136 1.00 27.85 24.75
C LEU A 136 1.51 26.42 24.88
#